data_AF-A0A973PJ01-F1
#
_entry.id   AF-A0A973PJ01-F1
#
_cell.length_a   1.000
_cell.length_b   1.000
_cell.length_c   1.000
_cell.angle_alpha   90.00
_cell.angle_beta   90.00
_cell.angle_gamma   90.00
#
_symmetry.space_group_name_H-M   'P 1'
#
loop_
_entity.id
_entity.type
_entity.pdbx_description
1 polymer ?
#
loop_
_entity_poly.entity_id
_entity_poly.type
_entity_poly.pdbx_seq_one_letter_code
_entity_poly.pdbx_strand_id
1 'polypeptide(L)'
;MPAEFAVTVYETLMRTGRLTRAGHHAIEAMRIEKGYRAWGARHALETPSRKVVSIVLDDPAAHLWGGESLLAEGVPVGHVTSAAHSPTLGRAVALGLVAATAPDKVEVDVAGDLYSAQISPKAPYDPTSARVKS
;
A
#
# COMPACT_ATOMS: atom_id res chain seq x y z
N MET A 1 -24.59 -12.17 8.50
CA MET A 1 -25.90 -11.64 8.09
C MET A 1 -26.35 -12.41 6.86
N PRO A 2 -27.54 -13.02 6.87
CA PRO A 2 -28.10 -13.69 5.69
C PRO A 2 -28.26 -12.73 4.50
N ALA A 3 -28.08 -13.22 3.28
CA ALA A 3 -28.00 -12.40 2.07
C ALA A 3 -29.31 -11.65 1.76
N GLU A 4 -30.45 -12.24 2.14
CA GLU A 4 -31.78 -11.66 2.01
C GLU A 4 -31.96 -10.34 2.78
N PHE A 5 -31.13 -10.07 3.80
CA PHE A 5 -31.18 -8.83 4.57
C PHE A 5 -30.20 -7.76 4.08
N ALA A 6 -29.34 -8.06 3.10
CA ALA A 6 -28.24 -7.17 2.71
C ALA A 6 -28.71 -5.81 2.21
N VAL A 7 -29.75 -5.79 1.36
CA VAL A 7 -30.31 -4.55 0.81
C VAL A 7 -30.94 -3.70 1.92
N THR A 8 -31.74 -4.32 2.79
CA THR A 8 -32.41 -3.61 3.90
C THR A 8 -31.41 -2.97 4.85
N VAL A 9 -30.32 -3.67 5.19
CA VAL A 9 -29.27 -3.13 6.05
C VAL A 9 -28.54 -1.99 5.34
N TYR A 10 -28.18 -2.16 4.07
CA TYR A 10 -27.54 -1.11 3.27
C TYR A 10 -28.37 0.17 3.22
N GLU A 11 -29.64 0.08 2.82
CA GLU A 11 -30.53 1.23 2.70
C GLU A 11 -30.78 1.91 4.05
N THR A 12 -30.91 1.13 5.13
CA THR A 12 -31.09 1.67 6.48
C THR A 12 -29.89 2.52 6.91
N LEU A 13 -28.67 2.05 6.63
CA LEU A 13 -27.44 2.79 6.92
C LEU A 13 -27.32 4.05 6.05
N MET A 14 -27.61 3.95 4.75
CA MET A 14 -27.50 5.09 3.83
C MET A 14 -28.51 6.20 4.15
N ARG A 15 -29.72 5.84 4.59
CA ARG A 15 -30.77 6.81 4.97
C ARG A 15 -30.37 7.72 6.13
N THR A 16 -29.35 7.37 6.91
CA THR A 16 -28.82 8.26 7.97
C THR A 16 -28.24 9.57 7.40
N GLY A 17 -27.84 9.60 6.13
CA GLY A 17 -27.16 10.76 5.52
C GLY A 17 -25.75 11.02 6.05
N ARG A 18 -25.20 10.16 6.91
CA ARG A 18 -23.89 10.33 7.55
C ARG A 18 -22.76 9.55 6.86
N LEU A 19 -23.10 8.77 5.84
CA LEU A 19 -22.20 7.83 5.18
C LEU A 19 -22.08 8.17 3.70
N THR A 20 -20.93 7.82 3.12
CA THR A 20 -20.71 7.83 1.68
C THR A 20 -20.25 6.46 1.20
N ARG A 21 -20.46 6.18 -0.09
CA ARG A 21 -19.98 4.95 -0.72
C ARG A 21 -18.48 5.07 -0.98
N ALA A 22 -17.74 4.00 -0.70
CA ALA A 22 -16.34 3.87 -1.06
C ALA A 22 -16.15 2.64 -1.95
N GLY A 23 -15.38 2.80 -3.03
CA GLY A 23 -15.08 1.74 -3.99
C GLY A 23 -13.82 0.96 -3.65
N HIS A 24 -13.51 -0.04 -4.47
CA HIS A 24 -12.38 -0.94 -4.26
C HIS A 24 -11.02 -0.23 -4.27
N HIS A 25 -10.81 0.76 -5.14
CA HIS A 25 -9.56 1.54 -5.17
C HIS A 25 -9.28 2.30 -3.87
N ALA A 26 -10.33 2.84 -3.23
CA ALA A 26 -10.18 3.50 -1.94
C ALA A 26 -9.80 2.49 -0.85
N ILE A 27 -10.44 1.31 -0.85
CA ILE A 27 -10.10 0.22 0.09
C ILE A 27 -8.64 -0.23 -0.10
N GLU A 28 -8.20 -0.37 -1.36
CA GLU A 28 -6.85 -0.80 -1.68
C GLU A 28 -5.79 0.25 -1.29
N ALA A 29 -6.06 1.53 -1.54
CA ALA A 29 -5.17 2.60 -1.08
C ALA A 29 -5.08 2.63 0.46
N MET A 30 -6.21 2.60 1.15
CA MET A 30 -6.25 2.66 2.62
C MET A 30 -5.60 1.45 3.29
N ARG A 31 -5.73 0.24 2.72
CA ARG A 31 -5.07 -0.95 3.27
C ARG A 31 -3.56 -0.88 3.09
N ILE A 32 -3.08 -0.35 1.96
CA ILE A 32 -1.64 -0.13 1.71
C ILE A 32 -1.10 0.96 2.64
N GLU A 33 -1.83 2.06 2.84
CA GLU A 33 -1.50 3.12 3.79
C GLU A 33 -1.29 2.60 5.23
N LYS A 34 -2.07 1.59 5.63
CA LYS A 34 -1.95 0.91 6.93
C LYS A 34 -0.94 -0.24 6.94
N GLY A 35 -0.25 -0.51 5.84
CA GLY A 35 0.71 -1.61 5.73
C GLY A 35 0.07 -3.00 5.71
N TYR A 36 -1.25 -3.10 5.49
CA TYR A 36 -1.97 -4.37 5.51
C TYR A 36 -1.70 -5.18 4.24
N ARG A 37 -1.26 -6.42 4.43
CA ARG A 37 -0.86 -7.34 3.35
C ARG A 37 -2.10 -8.02 2.78
N ALA A 38 -2.20 -8.05 1.44
CA ALA A 38 -3.19 -8.88 0.77
C ALA A 38 -2.68 -10.31 0.64
N TRP A 39 -3.47 -11.29 1.07
CA TRP A 39 -3.14 -12.70 0.87
C TRP A 39 -3.15 -13.03 -0.63
N GLY A 40 -2.14 -13.74 -1.12
CA GLY A 40 -2.00 -14.08 -2.54
C GLY A 40 -1.45 -12.96 -3.43
N ALA A 41 -1.23 -11.74 -2.91
CA ALA A 41 -0.34 -10.79 -3.59
C ALA A 41 1.03 -11.46 -3.80
N ARG A 42 1.68 -11.20 -4.95
CA ARG A 42 2.93 -11.86 -5.42
C ARG A 42 3.75 -12.35 -4.23
N HIS A 43 3.72 -13.68 -4.02
CA HIS A 43 3.97 -14.33 -2.73
C HIS A 43 5.27 -13.86 -2.06
N ALA A 44 5.11 -12.95 -1.11
CA ALA A 44 6.16 -12.44 -0.25
C ALA A 44 6.06 -13.11 1.12
N LEU A 45 6.61 -14.32 1.22
CA LEU A 45 6.96 -14.85 2.54
C LEU A 45 8.21 -14.12 3.00
N GLU A 46 8.13 -13.54 4.20
CA GLU A 46 9.33 -13.03 4.85
C GLU A 46 10.24 -14.21 5.17
N THR A 47 11.52 -14.01 4.88
CA THR A 47 12.59 -14.94 5.21
C THR A 47 13.64 -14.16 5.99
N PRO A 48 14.61 -14.80 6.65
CA PRO A 48 15.72 -14.08 7.28
C PRO A 48 16.46 -13.12 6.31
N SER A 49 16.40 -13.38 5.00
CA SER A 49 17.03 -12.56 3.96
C SER A 49 16.09 -11.57 3.26
N ARG A 50 14.77 -11.61 3.50
CA ARG A 50 13.80 -10.71 2.85
C ARG A 50 12.71 -10.23 3.79
N LYS A 51 12.41 -8.94 3.72
CA LYS A 51 11.39 -8.26 4.55
C LYS A 51 10.34 -7.59 3.67
N VAL A 52 9.10 -7.55 4.12
CA VAL A 52 8.06 -6.75 3.48
C VAL A 52 8.11 -5.33 4.05
N VAL A 53 8.11 -4.34 3.17
CA VAL A 53 8.17 -2.92 3.51
C VAL A 53 7.04 -2.16 2.85
N SER A 54 6.60 -1.09 3.51
CA SER A 54 5.89 0.00 2.87
C SER A 54 6.86 0.83 2.03
N ILE A 55 6.38 1.33 0.91
CA ILE A 55 7.13 2.16 -0.04
C ILE A 55 6.30 3.42 -0.27
N VAL A 56 6.96 4.58 -0.28
CA VAL A 56 6.34 5.87 -0.57
C VAL A 56 7.21 6.58 -1.59
N LEU A 57 6.66 6.92 -2.75
CA LEU A 57 7.39 7.72 -3.74
C LEU A 57 7.49 9.17 -3.27
N ASP A 58 8.60 9.84 -3.60
CA ASP A 58 8.80 11.24 -3.27
C ASP A 58 8.01 12.16 -4.22
N ASP A 59 7.94 11.79 -5.51
CA ASP A 59 7.18 12.52 -6.54
C ASP A 59 5.67 12.24 -6.43
N PRO A 60 4.82 13.26 -6.20
CA PRO A 60 3.38 13.09 -6.13
C PRO A 60 2.71 12.79 -7.48
N ALA A 61 3.35 13.10 -8.61
CA ALA A 61 2.81 12.83 -9.94
C ALA A 61 3.09 11.40 -10.42
N ALA A 62 4.04 10.71 -9.79
CA ALA A 62 4.44 9.36 -10.14
C ALA A 62 3.34 8.33 -9.83
N HIS A 63 3.30 7.26 -10.62
CA HIS A 63 2.34 6.17 -10.45
C HIS A 63 3.04 4.82 -10.39
N LEU A 64 2.50 3.94 -9.54
CA LEU A 64 2.92 2.55 -9.41
C LEU A 64 1.74 1.63 -9.75
N TRP A 65 2.04 0.50 -10.39
CA TRP A 65 1.08 -0.50 -10.85
C TRP A 65 1.27 -1.84 -10.13
N GLY A 66 2.50 -2.18 -9.78
CA GLY A 66 2.88 -3.41 -9.10
C GLY A 66 3.76 -4.33 -9.96
N GLY A 67 4.92 -4.70 -9.42
CA GLY A 67 5.93 -5.53 -10.07
C GLY A 67 7.21 -4.76 -10.44
N GLU A 68 7.22 -3.44 -10.24
CA GLU A 68 8.37 -2.57 -10.45
C GLU A 68 9.56 -3.00 -9.59
N SER A 69 10.77 -2.81 -10.11
CA SER A 69 12.00 -3.14 -9.40
C SER A 69 12.40 -2.00 -8.47
N LEU A 70 12.82 -2.37 -7.26
CA LEU A 70 13.44 -1.44 -6.32
C LEU A 70 14.96 -1.54 -6.49
N LEU A 71 15.61 -0.41 -6.69
CA LEU A 71 17.05 -0.28 -6.92
C LEU A 71 17.70 0.47 -5.76
N ALA A 72 18.85 -0.02 -5.29
CA ALA A 72 19.75 0.73 -4.42
C ALA A 72 21.05 0.94 -5.18
N GLU A 73 21.41 2.19 -5.46
CA GLU A 73 22.61 2.53 -6.25
C GLU A 73 22.65 1.79 -7.60
N GLY A 74 21.50 1.71 -8.28
CA GLY A 74 21.34 0.98 -9.54
C GLY A 74 21.28 -0.55 -9.43
N VAL A 75 21.42 -1.13 -8.24
CA VAL A 75 21.39 -2.58 -8.03
C VAL A 75 19.99 -3.02 -7.57
N PRO A 76 19.36 -4.03 -8.22
CA PRO A 76 18.06 -4.54 -7.78
C PRO A 76 18.10 -5.14 -6.36
N VAL A 77 17.29 -4.59 -5.47
CA VAL A 77 17.16 -5.02 -4.06
C VAL A 77 15.79 -5.61 -3.73
N GLY A 78 14.81 -5.48 -4.62
CA GLY A 78 13.45 -5.95 -4.37
C GLY A 78 12.49 -5.62 -5.49
N HIS A 79 11.21 -5.83 -5.22
CA HIS A 79 10.13 -5.46 -6.14
C HIS A 79 8.85 -5.05 -5.40
N VAL A 80 8.03 -4.26 -6.07
CA VAL A 80 6.69 -3.86 -5.62
C VAL A 80 5.74 -5.06 -5.73
N THR A 81 4.99 -5.36 -4.67
CA THR A 81 3.98 -6.44 -4.64
C THR A 81 2.55 -5.92 -4.71
N SER A 82 2.32 -4.68 -4.28
CA SER A 82 1.03 -3.99 -4.36
C SER A 82 1.25 -2.50 -4.42
N ALA A 83 0.42 -1.78 -5.17
CA ALA A 83 0.54 -0.35 -5.38
C ALA A 83 -0.83 0.33 -5.45
N ALA A 84 -0.89 1.58 -4.99
CA ALA A 84 -2.03 2.45 -5.16
C ALA A 84 -1.61 3.92 -5.06
N HIS A 85 -2.47 4.82 -5.52
CA HIS A 85 -2.35 6.23 -5.17
C HIS A 85 -3.04 6.51 -3.83
N SER A 86 -2.30 7.06 -2.86
CA SER A 86 -2.82 7.40 -1.54
C SER A 86 -3.57 8.74 -1.59
N PRO A 87 -4.88 8.78 -1.32
CA PRO A 87 -5.59 10.05 -1.14
C PRO A 87 -5.14 10.79 0.13
N THR A 88 -4.66 10.07 1.15
CA THR A 88 -4.24 10.66 2.43
C THR A 88 -2.88 11.35 2.32
N LEU A 89 -1.93 10.76 1.59
CA LEU A 89 -0.55 11.24 1.43
C LEU A 89 -0.33 12.01 0.13
N GLY A 90 -1.31 11.97 -0.79
CA GLY A 90 -1.30 12.68 -2.07
C GLY A 90 -0.23 12.20 -3.05
N ARG A 91 0.16 10.93 -2.95
CA ARG A 91 1.25 10.34 -3.74
C ARG A 91 1.14 8.81 -3.83
N ALA A 92 1.92 8.19 -4.70
CA ALA A 92 1.97 6.74 -4.81
C ALA A 92 2.51 6.08 -3.52
N VAL A 93 1.80 5.04 -3.09
CA VAL A 93 2.18 4.16 -1.98
C VAL A 93 2.15 2.72 -2.44
N ALA A 94 3.03 1.91 -1.86
CA ALA A 94 3.15 0.52 -2.21
C ALA A 94 3.55 -0.35 -1.03
N LEU A 95 3.37 -1.65 -1.20
CA LEU A 95 4.10 -2.67 -0.46
C LEU A 95 5.10 -3.32 -1.40
N GLY A 96 6.25 -3.73 -0.86
CA GLY A 96 7.24 -4.46 -1.62
C GLY A 96 8.00 -5.47 -0.78
N LEU A 97 8.61 -6.43 -1.45
CA LEU A 97 9.52 -7.40 -0.85
C LEU A 97 10.95 -7.00 -1.22
N VAL A 98 11.75 -6.70 -0.21
CA VAL A 98 13.14 -6.26 -0.37
C VAL A 98 14.09 -7.18 0.37
N ALA A 99 15.36 -7.16 -0.01
CA ALA A 99 16.43 -7.74 0.79
C ALA A 99 16.42 -7.16 2.20
N ALA A 100 16.71 -7.98 3.21
CA ALA A 100 16.76 -7.52 4.60
C ALA A 100 17.76 -6.36 4.79
N THR A 101 18.83 -6.36 3.99
CA THR A 101 19.91 -5.36 3.95
C THR A 101 19.59 -4.14 3.08
N ALA A 102 18.43 -4.08 2.42
CA ALA A 102 18.08 -2.92 1.59
C ALA A 102 18.05 -1.64 2.45
N PRO A 103 18.65 -0.54 1.95
CA PRO A 103 18.64 0.75 2.63
C PRO A 103 17.23 1.37 2.62
N ASP A 104 16.99 2.33 3.51
CA ASP A 104 15.68 2.99 3.63
C ASP A 104 15.36 3.93 2.46
N LYS A 105 16.37 4.34 1.68
CA LYS A 105 16.22 5.13 0.45
C LYS A 105 16.58 4.28 -0.76
N VAL A 106 15.66 4.24 -1.71
CA VAL A 106 15.79 3.46 -2.95
C VAL A 106 15.21 4.23 -4.11
N GLU A 107 15.45 3.74 -5.31
CA GLU A 107 14.75 4.17 -6.53
C GLU A 107 13.78 3.06 -6.95
N VAL A 108 12.66 3.44 -7.53
CA VAL A 108 11.72 2.51 -8.17
C VAL A 108 11.80 2.73 -9.67
N ASP A 109 12.12 1.67 -10.41
CA ASP A 109 12.13 1.68 -11.86
C ASP A 109 10.70 1.45 -12.38
N VAL A 110 10.13 2.52 -12.94
CA VAL A 110 8.83 2.52 -13.58
C VAL A 110 9.03 2.63 -15.09
N ALA A 111 9.12 1.47 -15.75
CA ALA A 111 9.26 1.36 -17.20
C ALA A 111 10.48 2.12 -17.78
N GLY A 112 11.59 2.16 -17.04
CA GLY A 112 12.84 2.83 -17.39
C GLY A 112 13.04 4.18 -16.71
N ASP A 113 11.99 4.77 -16.15
CA ASP A 113 12.08 6.02 -15.39
C ASP A 113 12.31 5.72 -13.90
N LEU A 114 13.33 6.35 -13.32
CA LEU A 114 13.71 6.15 -11.92
C LEU A 114 13.06 7.19 -11.02
N TYR A 115 12.29 6.72 -10.04
CA TYR A 115 11.65 7.57 -9.03
C TYR A 115 12.22 7.31 -7.66
N SER A 116 12.65 8.38 -6.96
CA SER A 116 13.10 8.27 -5.57
C SER A 116 11.95 7.83 -4.65
N ALA A 117 12.27 6.94 -3.72
CA ALA A 117 11.33 6.39 -2.76
C ALA A 117 11.94 6.17 -1.38
N GLN A 118 11.09 6.29 -0.36
CA GLN A 118 11.38 5.86 1.00
C GLN A 118 10.75 4.50 1.27
N ILE A 119 11.47 3.61 1.94
CA ILE A 119 10.95 2.33 2.41
C ILE A 119 10.96 2.23 3.94
N SER A 120 9.99 1.53 4.51
CA SER A 120 9.91 1.31 5.95
C SER A 120 9.13 0.04 6.29
N PRO A 121 9.52 -0.73 7.33
CA PRO A 121 8.69 -1.81 7.83
C PRO A 121 7.39 -1.31 8.50
N LYS A 122 7.30 -0.01 8.79
CA LYS A 122 6.11 0.60 9.41
C LYS A 122 5.11 1.03 8.34
N ALA A 123 3.84 1.10 8.74
CA ALA A 123 2.81 1.72 7.92
C ALA A 123 3.11 3.22 7.71
N PRO A 124 2.94 3.77 6.50
CA PRO A 124 3.15 5.19 6.25
C PRO A 124 2.05 6.06 6.88
N TYR A 125 0.87 5.51 7.14
CA TYR A 125 -0.22 6.21 7.82
C TYR A 125 -0.59 5.56 9.16
N ASP A 126 -0.73 6.39 10.20
CA ASP A 126 -1.12 5.99 11.55
C ASP A 126 -0.35 4.73 12.05
N PRO A 127 0.99 4.79 12.14
CA PRO A 127 1.81 3.62 12.48
C PRO A 127 1.56 3.06 13.88
N THR A 128 0.97 3.86 14.78
CA THR A 128 0.62 3.45 16.16
C THR A 128 -0.79 2.89 16.29
N SER A 129 -1.57 2.93 15.21
CA SER A 129 -2.99 2.56 15.16
C SER A 129 -3.85 3.29 16.19
N ALA A 130 -3.59 4.57 16.40
CA ALA A 130 -4.30 5.39 17.39
C ALA A 130 -5.79 5.54 17.05
N ARG A 131 -6.14 5.55 15.75
CA ARG A 131 -7.52 5.71 15.28
C ARG A 131 -8.41 4.48 15.47
N VAL A 132 -7.83 3.30 15.69
CA VAL A 132 -8.58 2.04 15.85
C VAL A 132 -8.89 1.75 17.31
N LYS A 133 -8.14 2.35 18.25
CA LYS A 133 -8.19 2.03 19.69
C LYS A 133 -9.22 2.85 20.48
N SER A 134 -10.00 3.71 19.82
CA SER A 134 -11.01 4.58 20.45
C SER A 134 -12.36 3.90 20.64
#